data_AF-A0A832F2V7-F1
#
_entry.id   AF-A0A832F2V7-F1
#
_cell.length_a   1.000
_cell.length_b   1.000
_cell.length_c   1.000
_cell.angle_alpha   90.00
_cell.angle_beta   90.00
_cell.angle_gamma   90.00
#
_symmetry.space_group_name_H-M   'P 1'
#
loop_
_entity.id
_entity.type
_entity.pdbx_description
1 polymer ?
#
loop_
_entity_poly.entity_id
_entity_poly.type
_entity_poly.pdbx_seq_one_letter_code
_entity_poly.pdbx_strand_id
1 'polypeptide(L)'
;MRVLCILAVTALFALPAAAQRLTIVRNGKSTYAILLAPNATPAMRHGAQELQHFLQEMSGAILPIVDLQPGATPRNAIVIRTDPQLAEEELTIRTVGSNIEIAGGGKRGAMYGCYALLEDVLGCRWF
;
A
#
# COMPACT_ATOMS: atom_id res chain seq x y z
N MET A 1 -21.58 -40.21 -46.27
CA MET A 1 -21.33 -40.34 -44.82
C MET A 1 -19.97 -39.74 -44.50
N ARG A 2 -19.96 -38.83 -43.51
CA ARG A 2 -18.81 -38.40 -42.66
C ARG A 2 -17.83 -37.37 -43.27
N VAL A 3 -17.38 -36.30 -42.61
CA VAL A 3 -17.77 -35.48 -41.44
C VAL A 3 -17.00 -34.16 -41.67
N LEU A 4 -17.67 -33.00 -41.63
CA LEU A 4 -17.01 -31.69 -41.73
C LEU A 4 -16.57 -31.26 -40.32
N CYS A 5 -15.27 -31.27 -40.03
CA CYS A 5 -14.72 -30.80 -38.75
C CYS A 5 -14.64 -29.26 -38.75
N ILE A 6 -15.60 -28.62 -38.08
CA ILE A 6 -15.54 -27.20 -37.77
C ILE A 6 -14.65 -27.05 -36.52
N LEU A 7 -13.42 -26.55 -36.70
CA LEU A 7 -12.58 -26.10 -35.59
C LEU A 7 -13.18 -24.78 -35.04
N ALA A 8 -13.96 -24.89 -33.97
CA ALA A 8 -14.39 -23.73 -33.20
C ALA A 8 -13.19 -23.22 -32.39
N VAL A 9 -12.51 -22.18 -32.89
CA VAL A 9 -11.51 -21.44 -32.11
C VAL A 9 -12.26 -20.61 -31.08
N THR A 10 -12.46 -21.16 -29.88
CA THR A 10 -12.98 -20.41 -28.74
C THR A 10 -11.86 -19.51 -28.21
N ALA A 11 -11.84 -18.25 -28.64
CA ALA A 11 -11.00 -17.23 -28.05
C ALA A 11 -11.42 -17.03 -26.58
N LEU A 12 -10.57 -17.46 -25.66
CA LEU A 12 -10.74 -17.26 -24.22
C LEU A 12 -10.49 -15.77 -23.93
N PHE A 13 -11.53 -14.94 -24.05
CA PHE A 13 -11.49 -13.54 -23.64
C PHE A 13 -11.37 -13.50 -22.11
N ALA A 14 -10.15 -13.33 -21.61
CA ALA A 14 -9.91 -13.00 -20.22
C ALA A 14 -10.52 -11.61 -19.95
N LEU A 15 -11.61 -11.56 -19.18
CA LEU A 15 -12.18 -10.31 -18.71
C LEU A 15 -11.10 -9.57 -17.91
N PRO A 16 -10.79 -8.29 -18.23
CA PRO A 16 -9.83 -7.54 -17.45
C PRO A 16 -10.36 -7.39 -16.03
N ALA A 17 -9.57 -7.86 -15.06
CA ALA A 17 -9.86 -7.60 -13.65
C ALA A 17 -9.95 -6.07 -13.46
N ALA A 18 -11.07 -5.60 -12.93
CA ALA A 18 -11.25 -4.18 -12.65
C ALA A 18 -10.21 -3.73 -11.63
N ALA A 19 -9.24 -2.92 -12.05
CA ALA A 19 -8.26 -2.33 -11.16
C ALA A 19 -8.98 -1.38 -10.18
N GLN A 20 -8.96 -1.71 -8.89
CA GLN A 20 -9.55 -0.85 -7.87
C GLN A 20 -8.68 0.39 -7.69
N ARG A 21 -9.18 1.54 -8.11
CA ARG A 21 -8.52 2.83 -7.89
C ARG A 21 -8.77 3.30 -6.47
N LEU A 22 -7.73 3.35 -5.64
CA LEU A 22 -7.77 4.02 -4.35
C LEU A 22 -7.45 5.51 -4.50
N THR A 23 -8.14 6.36 -3.76
CA THR A 23 -7.83 7.79 -3.67
C THR A 23 -7.44 8.09 -2.23
N ILE A 24 -6.15 8.34 -2.00
CA ILE A 24 -5.62 8.68 -0.67
C ILE A 24 -6.00 10.12 -0.33
N VAL A 25 -5.81 11.05 -1.26
CA VAL A 25 -6.14 12.48 -1.10
C VAL A 25 -6.93 12.97 -2.30
N ARG A 26 -7.95 13.79 -2.05
CA ARG A 26 -8.73 14.48 -3.08
C ARG A 26 -8.90 15.94 -2.68
N ASN A 27 -8.47 16.86 -3.53
CA ASN A 27 -8.61 18.30 -3.33
C ASN A 27 -8.08 18.77 -1.96
N GLY A 28 -6.88 18.32 -1.57
CA GLY A 28 -6.26 18.67 -0.28
C GLY A 28 -6.94 18.08 0.95
N LYS A 29 -7.86 17.12 0.78
CA LYS A 29 -8.59 16.47 1.87
C LYS A 29 -8.45 14.96 1.80
N SER A 30 -8.36 14.32 2.95
CA SER A 30 -8.21 12.89 3.08
C SER A 30 -9.03 12.36 4.25
N THR A 31 -9.65 11.20 4.07
CA THR A 31 -10.15 10.39 5.19
C THR A 31 -9.12 9.37 5.66
N TYR A 32 -7.92 9.37 5.07
CA TYR A 32 -6.91 8.38 5.40
C TYR A 32 -6.14 8.74 6.66
N ALA A 33 -5.70 7.71 7.37
CA ALA A 33 -4.73 7.78 8.44
C ALA A 33 -3.55 6.85 8.16
N ILE A 34 -2.38 7.20 8.67
CA ILE A 34 -1.21 6.33 8.68
C ILE A 34 -1.24 5.58 10.01
N LEU A 35 -1.48 4.28 9.97
CA LEU A 35 -1.63 3.45 11.16
C LEU A 35 -0.35 2.65 11.42
N LEU A 36 0.22 2.82 12.60
CA LEU A 36 1.36 2.04 13.06
C LEU A 36 0.85 0.80 13.79
N ALA A 37 1.20 -0.39 13.31
CA ALA A 37 0.86 -1.62 14.02
C ALA A 37 1.49 -1.67 15.43
N PRO A 38 0.95 -2.49 16.35
CA PRO A 38 1.53 -2.65 17.69
C PRO A 38 3.03 -2.95 17.65
N ASN A 39 3.76 -2.45 18.65
CA ASN A 39 5.23 -2.56 18.75
C ASN A 39 6.00 -1.85 17.62
N ALA A 40 5.47 -0.74 17.11
CA ALA A 40 6.13 0.07 16.10
C ALA A 40 7.54 0.50 16.54
N THR A 41 8.54 0.18 15.71
CA THR A 41 9.94 0.53 15.98
C THR A 41 10.19 2.03 15.71
N PRO A 42 11.28 2.60 16.24
CA PRO A 42 11.68 3.97 15.90
C PRO A 42 11.83 4.20 14.39
N ALA A 43 12.37 3.21 13.66
CA ALA A 43 12.51 3.28 12.20
C ALA A 43 11.14 3.28 11.49
N MET A 44 10.19 2.46 11.93
CA MET A 44 8.81 2.49 11.40
C MET A 44 8.14 3.85 11.62
N ARG A 45 8.29 4.41 12.83
CA ARG A 45 7.72 5.73 13.16
C ARG A 45 8.36 6.83 12.31
N HIS A 46 9.66 6.78 12.11
CA HIS A 46 10.36 7.70 11.23
C HIS A 46 9.86 7.58 9.78
N GLY A 47 9.75 6.37 9.23
CA GLY A 47 9.19 6.16 7.89
C GLY A 47 7.74 6.66 7.75
N ALA A 48 6.92 6.53 8.80
CA ALA A 48 5.57 7.09 8.82
C ALA A 48 5.55 8.62 8.80
N GLN A 49 6.49 9.26 9.50
CA GLN A 49 6.64 10.72 9.52
C GLN A 49 7.08 11.26 8.15
N GLU A 50 8.04 10.59 7.51
CA GLU A 50 8.49 10.92 6.16
C GLU A 50 7.35 10.77 5.15
N LEU A 51 6.60 9.65 5.23
CA LEU A 51 5.42 9.43 4.40
C LEU A 51 4.38 10.53 4.59
N GLN A 52 4.07 10.91 5.84
CA GLN A 52 3.14 12.00 6.13
C GLN A 52 3.63 13.33 5.53
N HIS A 53 4.91 13.65 5.74
CA HIS A 53 5.50 14.90 5.28
C HIS A 53 5.40 15.02 3.76
N PHE A 54 5.85 14.02 3.01
CA PHE A 54 5.80 14.10 1.55
C PHE A 54 4.39 14.00 0.99
N LEU A 55 3.48 13.25 1.62
CA LEU A 55 2.05 13.31 1.24
C LEU A 55 1.47 14.71 1.44
N GLN A 56 1.85 15.41 2.51
CA GLN A 56 1.44 16.80 2.72
C GLN A 56 2.01 17.71 1.64
N GLU A 57 3.31 17.63 1.33
CA GLU A 57 3.94 18.43 0.28
C GLU A 57 3.28 18.21 -1.09
N MET A 58 3.00 16.94 -1.43
CA MET A 58 2.42 16.56 -2.72
C MET A 58 0.94 16.97 -2.87
N SER A 59 0.20 17.03 -1.78
CA SER A 59 -1.27 17.06 -1.84
C SER A 59 -1.95 18.15 -1.02
N GLY A 60 -1.22 18.77 -0.09
CA GLY A 60 -1.74 19.72 0.90
C GLY A 60 -2.50 19.09 2.08
N ALA A 61 -2.68 17.75 2.11
CA ALA A 61 -3.39 17.06 3.19
C ALA A 61 -2.44 16.44 4.19
N ILE A 62 -2.71 16.65 5.48
CA ILE A 62 -2.02 15.95 6.57
C ILE A 62 -2.84 14.70 6.92
N LEU A 63 -2.27 13.52 6.72
CA LEU A 63 -2.85 12.26 7.21
C LEU A 63 -2.34 12.00 8.63
N PRO A 64 -3.20 11.89 9.65
CA PRO A 64 -2.74 11.66 11.02
C PRO A 64 -2.01 10.32 11.15
N ILE A 65 -0.93 10.31 11.93
CA ILE A 65 -0.24 9.08 12.33
C ILE A 65 -0.86 8.61 13.66
N VAL A 66 -1.36 7.38 13.70
CA VAL A 66 -2.07 6.82 14.86
C VAL A 66 -1.57 5.41 15.15
N ASP A 67 -1.35 5.08 16.42
CA ASP A 67 -1.05 3.70 16.81
C ASP A 67 -2.32 2.85 16.72
N LEU A 68 -2.26 1.76 15.95
CA LEU A 68 -3.38 0.84 15.74
C LEU A 68 -3.65 0.05 17.02
N GLN A 69 -4.86 0.21 17.55
CA GLN A 69 -5.29 -0.53 18.73
C GLN A 69 -5.51 -2.01 18.41
N PRO A 70 -5.16 -2.94 19.32
CA PRO A 70 -5.47 -4.36 19.15
C PRO A 70 -6.97 -4.58 18.90
N GLY A 71 -7.29 -5.39 17.87
CA GLY A 71 -8.68 -5.69 17.49
C GLY A 71 -9.40 -4.62 16.68
N ALA A 72 -8.80 -3.43 16.48
CA ALA A 72 -9.36 -2.43 15.59
C ALA A 72 -9.22 -2.87 14.12
N THR A 73 -10.27 -2.65 13.32
CA THR A 73 -10.24 -2.91 11.88
C THR A 73 -9.93 -1.61 11.14
N PRO A 74 -8.79 -1.53 10.42
CA PRO A 74 -8.47 -0.35 9.63
C PRO A 74 -9.49 -0.09 8.52
N ARG A 75 -9.84 1.17 8.31
CA ARG A 75 -10.62 1.65 7.15
C ARG A 75 -9.96 2.89 6.60
N ASN A 76 -9.84 2.96 5.27
CA ASN A 76 -9.11 4.01 4.56
C ASN A 76 -7.77 4.28 5.26
N ALA A 77 -6.91 3.28 5.38
CA ALA A 77 -5.67 3.41 6.14
C ALA A 77 -4.45 3.04 5.31
N ILE A 78 -3.31 3.67 5.62
CA ILE A 78 -1.99 3.16 5.27
C ILE A 78 -1.45 2.48 6.52
N VAL A 79 -1.47 1.15 6.57
CA VAL A 79 -1.06 0.35 7.72
C VAL A 79 0.40 -0.04 7.55
N ILE A 80 1.24 0.36 8.50
CA ILE A 80 2.68 0.05 8.51
C ILE A 80 2.95 -0.97 9.62
N ARG A 81 3.58 -2.09 9.27
CA ARG A 81 3.91 -3.16 10.22
C ARG A 81 5.26 -3.81 9.93
N THR A 82 5.82 -4.44 10.95
CA THR A 82 6.85 -5.46 10.76
C THR A 82 6.19 -6.77 10.36
N ASP A 83 6.83 -7.51 9.46
CA ASP A 83 6.47 -8.88 9.13
C ASP A 83 7.66 -9.81 9.42
N PRO A 84 7.58 -10.70 10.42
CA PRO A 84 8.67 -11.60 10.77
C PRO A 84 8.92 -12.70 9.74
N GLN A 85 8.02 -12.89 8.76
CA GLN A 85 8.21 -13.85 7.68
C GLN A 85 9.05 -13.31 6.53
N LEU A 86 9.22 -11.99 6.46
CA LEU A 86 10.05 -11.33 5.45
C LEU A 86 11.52 -11.32 5.90
N ALA A 87 12.42 -11.50 4.94
CA ALA A 87 13.85 -11.40 5.16
C ALA A 87 14.26 -9.97 5.57
N GLU A 88 15.51 -9.82 6.01
CA GLU A 88 16.04 -8.49 6.36
C GLU A 88 15.96 -7.55 5.14
N GLU A 89 15.37 -6.36 5.35
CA GLU A 89 15.13 -5.34 4.33
C GLU A 89 14.14 -5.71 3.20
N GLU A 90 13.57 -6.92 3.23
CA GLU A 90 12.46 -7.28 2.35
C GLU A 90 11.19 -6.52 2.76
N LEU A 91 10.39 -6.10 1.78
CA LEU A 91 9.16 -5.36 2.00
C LEU A 91 8.07 -5.79 1.02
N THR A 92 6.81 -5.60 1.43
CA THR A 92 5.65 -5.73 0.56
C THR A 92 4.76 -4.50 0.71
N ILE A 93 4.19 -4.07 -0.42
CA ILE A 93 3.14 -3.06 -0.47
C ILE A 93 1.96 -3.69 -1.17
N ARG A 94 0.79 -3.70 -0.52
CA ARG A 94 -0.41 -4.29 -1.11
C ARG A 94 -1.66 -3.54 -0.70
N THR A 95 -2.70 -3.67 -1.52
CA THR A 95 -4.03 -3.16 -1.17
C THR A 95 -4.86 -4.28 -0.53
N VAL A 96 -5.52 -3.98 0.60
CA VAL A 96 -6.48 -4.86 1.28
C VAL A 96 -7.78 -4.09 1.48
N GLY A 97 -8.75 -4.33 0.62
CA GLY A 97 -9.99 -3.56 0.58
C GLY A 97 -9.72 -2.08 0.29
N SER A 98 -10.04 -1.20 1.24
CA SER A 98 -9.75 0.24 1.15
C SER A 98 -8.37 0.64 1.70
N ASN A 99 -7.60 -0.31 2.23
CA ASN A 99 -6.37 -0.03 2.95
C ASN A 99 -5.15 -0.34 2.07
N ILE A 100 -4.07 0.36 2.33
CA ILE A 100 -2.74 0.05 1.83
C ILE A 100 -1.98 -0.55 3.00
N GLU A 101 -1.38 -1.72 2.82
CA GLU A 101 -0.53 -2.36 3.82
C GLU A 101 0.92 -2.30 3.36
N ILE A 102 1.77 -1.73 4.21
CA ILE A 102 3.22 -1.74 4.10
C ILE A 102 3.73 -2.69 5.18
N ALA A 103 4.33 -3.80 4.76
CA ALA A 103 4.91 -4.77 5.66
C ALA A 103 6.39 -4.94 5.32
N GLY A 104 7.28 -4.92 6.32
CA GLY A 104 8.70 -5.10 6.08
C GLY A 104 9.40 -5.94 7.13
N GLY A 105 10.44 -6.65 6.69
CA GLY A 105 11.27 -7.51 7.53
C GLY A 105 12.42 -6.76 8.22
N GLY A 106 12.94 -7.38 9.27
CA GLY A 106 14.07 -6.84 10.05
C GLY A 106 13.77 -5.50 10.73
N LYS A 107 14.83 -4.71 10.93
CA LYS A 107 14.75 -3.44 11.68
C LYS A 107 14.24 -2.26 10.84
N ARG A 108 14.45 -2.30 9.53
CA ARG A 108 14.28 -1.15 8.62
C ARG A 108 13.35 -1.42 7.44
N GLY A 109 12.96 -2.66 7.15
CA GLY A 109 12.17 -2.99 5.96
C GLY A 109 10.86 -2.18 5.86
N ALA A 110 10.15 -2.00 6.98
CA ALA A 110 8.92 -1.22 6.99
C ALA A 110 9.15 0.28 6.72
N MET A 111 10.29 0.83 7.17
CA MET A 111 10.69 2.21 6.85
C MET A 111 10.96 2.36 5.36
N TYR A 112 11.71 1.43 4.77
CA TYR A 112 11.93 1.41 3.32
C TYR A 112 10.63 1.22 2.54
N GLY A 113 9.67 0.47 3.07
CA GLY A 113 8.35 0.34 2.47
C GLY A 113 7.59 1.67 2.37
N CYS A 114 7.77 2.58 3.33
CA CYS A 114 7.22 3.94 3.23
C CYS A 114 7.84 4.73 2.08
N TYR A 115 9.16 4.65 1.92
CA TYR A 115 9.87 5.29 0.80
C TYR A 115 9.47 4.66 -0.54
N ALA A 116 9.37 3.33 -0.62
CA ALA A 116 8.93 2.63 -1.82
C ALA A 116 7.49 3.01 -2.21
N LEU A 117 6.58 3.23 -1.25
CA LEU A 117 5.25 3.76 -1.56
C LEU A 117 5.33 5.16 -2.20
N LEU A 118 6.17 6.05 -1.65
CA LEU A 118 6.37 7.39 -2.19
C LEU A 118 6.97 7.35 -3.59
N GLU A 119 8.05 6.60 -3.78
CA GLU A 119 8.83 6.57 -5.02
C GLU A 119 8.18 5.75 -6.12
N ASP A 120 7.94 4.46 -5.85
CA ASP A 120 7.56 3.49 -6.88
C ASP A 120 6.07 3.56 -7.23
N VAL A 121 5.23 3.97 -6.29
CA VAL A 121 3.77 3.98 -6.47
C VAL A 121 3.22 5.39 -6.66
N LEU A 122 3.69 6.36 -5.88
CA LEU A 122 3.18 7.74 -5.91
C LEU A 122 4.03 8.69 -6.78
N GLY A 123 5.21 8.25 -7.23
CA GLY A 123 6.07 9.01 -8.14
C GLY A 123 6.79 10.20 -7.50
N CYS A 124 6.96 10.22 -6.18
CA CYS A 124 7.76 11.21 -5.47
C CYS A 124 9.26 10.96 -5.72
N ARG A 125 10.01 11.98 -6.14
CA ARG A 125 11.46 11.89 -6.38
C ARG A 125 12.19 13.06 -5.78
N TRP A 126 13.37 12.81 -5.23
CA TRP A 126 14.26 13.80 -4.62
C TRP A 126 15.50 13.96 -5.50
N PHE A 127 15.73 15.16 -6.04
CA PHE A 127 16.85 15.51 -6.92
C PHE A 127 17.67 16.67 -6.34
#